data_AF-A0A0R2Q7L5-F1
#
_entry.id   AF-A0A0R2Q7L5-F1
#
_cell.length_a   1.000
_cell.length_b   1.000
_cell.length_c   1.000
_cell.angle_alpha   90.00
_cell.angle_beta   90.00
_cell.angle_gamma   90.00
#
_symmetry.space_group_name_H-M   'P 1'
#
loop_
_entity.id
_entity.type
_entity.pdbx_description
1 polymer ?
#
loop_
_entity_poly.entity_id
_entity_poly.type
_entity_poly.pdbx_seq_one_letter_code
_entity_poly.pdbx_strand_id
1 'polypeptide(L)'
;MVLKGLMGEAYHRALMAFPDEDVVVGSRFASAAGLEAFKSLTELIPRPGHRAVGEERAWGKRLARRFGVENSYDDQSFTVKVNGQSGFLDHETLKPEKIDADVSAQFVTATKAKSGVVIVHGWTMAESLVKLGKH
;
A
#
# COMPACT_ATOMS: atom_id res chain seq x y z
N MET A 1 -16.53 -7.56 -4.46
CA MET A 1 -17.01 -8.48 -3.41
C MET A 1 -15.84 -9.19 -2.69
N VAL A 2 -14.85 -9.70 -3.43
CA VAL A 2 -13.66 -10.35 -2.85
C VAL A 2 -12.70 -9.37 -2.15
N LEU A 3 -12.27 -8.30 -2.83
CA LEU A 3 -11.32 -7.33 -2.25
C LEU A 3 -11.83 -6.72 -0.94
N LYS A 4 -13.12 -6.37 -0.88
CA LYS A 4 -13.75 -5.84 0.33
C LYS A 4 -13.70 -6.84 1.50
N GLY A 5 -13.98 -8.12 1.24
CA GLY A 5 -13.90 -9.16 2.26
C GLY A 5 -12.47 -9.39 2.76
N LEU A 6 -11.51 -9.48 1.84
CA LEU A 6 -10.08 -9.63 2.16
C LEU A 6 -9.56 -8.48 3.02
N MET A 7 -9.87 -7.24 2.64
CA MET A 7 -9.49 -6.07 3.44
C MET A 7 -10.24 -6.01 4.77
N GLY A 8 -11.52 -6.38 4.80
CA GLY A 8 -12.31 -6.46 6.04
C GLY A 8 -11.70 -7.44 7.05
N GLU A 9 -11.28 -8.63 6.61
CA GLU A 9 -10.61 -9.60 7.49
C GLU A 9 -9.24 -9.11 7.97
N ALA A 10 -8.50 -8.38 7.12
CA ALA A 10 -7.23 -7.77 7.51
C ALA A 10 -7.44 -6.69 8.58
N TYR A 11 -8.43 -5.81 8.40
CA TYR A 11 -8.79 -4.79 9.39
C TYR A 11 -9.33 -5.41 10.68
N HIS A 12 -10.11 -6.48 10.61
CA HIS A 12 -10.58 -7.19 11.79
C HIS A 12 -9.42 -7.75 12.60
N ARG A 13 -8.46 -8.42 11.94
CA ARG A 13 -7.24 -8.92 12.62
C ARG A 13 -6.41 -7.79 13.22
N ALA A 14 -6.29 -6.66 12.52
CA ALA A 14 -5.61 -5.48 13.04
C ALA A 14 -6.33 -4.92 14.28
N LEU A 15 -7.65 -4.80 14.25
CA LEU A 15 -8.46 -4.34 15.39
C LEU A 15 -8.31 -5.23 16.61
N MET A 16 -8.27 -6.55 16.44
CA MET A 16 -8.08 -7.49 17.55
C MET A 16 -6.68 -7.40 18.17
N ALA A 17 -5.66 -7.05 17.38
CA ALA A 17 -4.29 -6.91 17.84
C ALA A 17 -3.99 -5.50 18.41
N PHE A 18 -4.65 -4.47 17.87
CA PHE A 18 -4.40 -3.06 18.13
C PHE A 18 -5.73 -2.30 18.29
N PRO A 19 -6.49 -2.55 19.37
CA PRO A 19 -7.84 -2.01 19.53
C PRO A 19 -7.90 -0.49 19.67
N ASP A 20 -6.87 0.11 20.27
CA ASP A 20 -6.81 1.53 20.63
C ASP A 20 -5.61 2.28 20.00
N GLU A 21 -4.92 1.65 19.05
CA GLU A 21 -3.75 2.24 18.40
C GLU A 21 -4.02 2.61 16.94
N ASP A 22 -3.34 3.64 16.47
CA ASP A 22 -3.28 3.96 15.05
C ASP A 22 -2.35 2.97 14.34
N VAL A 23 -2.82 2.42 13.22
CA VAL A 23 -2.12 1.31 12.55
C VAL A 23 -1.64 1.75 11.17
N VAL A 24 -0.36 1.47 10.89
CA VAL A 24 0.18 1.54 9.54
C VAL A 24 -0.21 0.29 8.77
N VAL A 25 -0.88 0.48 7.64
CA VAL A 25 -1.27 -0.58 6.71
C VAL A 25 -0.47 -0.39 5.43
N GLY A 26 0.20 -1.46 4.97
CA GLY A 26 1.07 -1.39 3.82
C GLY A 26 1.09 -2.69 3.02
N SER A 27 1.28 -2.56 1.70
CA SER A 27 1.35 -3.70 0.77
C SER A 27 2.21 -3.35 -0.45
N ARG A 28 2.47 -4.37 -1.28
CA ARG A 28 3.13 -4.25 -2.58
C ARG A 28 2.08 -4.21 -3.68
N PHE A 29 2.29 -3.33 -4.65
CA PHE A 29 1.34 -3.09 -5.74
C PHE A 29 2.07 -3.09 -7.08
N ALA A 30 1.59 -3.90 -8.02
CA ALA A 30 2.10 -3.92 -9.39
C ALA A 30 1.42 -2.88 -10.29
N SER A 31 0.26 -2.34 -9.87
CA SER A 31 -0.50 -1.34 -10.61
C SER A 31 -1.26 -0.41 -9.67
N ALA A 32 -1.62 0.77 -10.18
CA ALA A 32 -2.43 1.75 -9.44
C ALA A 32 -3.84 1.24 -9.10
N ALA A 33 -4.38 0.28 -9.87
CA ALA A 33 -5.70 -0.28 -9.63
C ALA A 33 -5.79 -0.93 -8.23
N GLY A 34 -4.72 -1.57 -7.77
CA GLY A 34 -4.66 -2.18 -6.45
C GLY A 34 -4.86 -1.20 -5.30
N LEU A 35 -4.59 0.09 -5.49
CA LEU A 35 -4.82 1.12 -4.45
C LEU A 35 -6.29 1.28 -4.06
N GLU A 36 -7.23 0.71 -4.82
CA GLU A 36 -8.63 0.60 -4.39
C GLU A 36 -8.76 -0.08 -3.02
N ALA A 37 -7.84 -0.99 -2.66
CA ALA A 37 -7.77 -1.62 -1.35
C ALA A 37 -7.52 -0.62 -0.21
N PHE A 38 -6.84 0.47 -0.52
CA PHE A 38 -6.33 1.45 0.44
C PHE A 38 -7.15 2.75 0.48
N LYS A 39 -8.30 2.79 -0.21
CA LYS A 39 -9.18 3.96 -0.26
C LYS A 39 -9.72 4.46 1.09
N SER A 40 -9.66 3.61 2.12
CA SER A 40 -10.10 3.92 3.48
C SER A 40 -8.96 4.37 4.40
N LEU A 41 -7.71 4.36 3.89
CA LEU A 41 -6.55 4.84 4.62
C LEU A 41 -6.32 6.33 4.36
N THR A 42 -5.67 6.98 5.31
CA THR A 42 -5.23 8.36 5.20
C THR A 42 -3.73 8.41 4.94
N GLU A 43 -3.27 9.56 4.42
CA GLU A 43 -1.85 9.88 4.26
C GLU A 43 -1.04 8.81 3.51
N LEU A 44 -1.56 8.35 2.37
CA LEU A 44 -0.86 7.37 1.55
C LEU A 44 0.55 7.87 1.16
N ILE A 45 1.50 6.94 1.20
CA ILE A 45 2.89 7.13 0.81
C ILE A 45 3.33 5.97 -0.07
N PRO A 46 3.91 6.22 -1.25
CA PRO A 46 4.05 7.53 -1.90
C PRO A 46 2.70 8.11 -2.36
N ARG A 47 2.63 9.44 -2.52
CA ARG A 47 1.48 10.14 -3.14
C ARG A 47 1.96 11.31 -4.01
N PRO A 48 1.24 11.67 -5.09
CA PRO A 48 1.63 12.78 -5.96
C PRO A 48 1.84 14.09 -5.19
N GLY A 49 2.83 14.88 -5.61
CA GLY A 49 3.12 16.19 -5.01
C GLY A 49 3.71 16.17 -3.61
N HIS A 50 3.91 15.00 -2.99
CA HIS A 50 4.47 14.88 -1.63
C HIS A 50 5.85 14.25 -1.64
N ARG A 51 6.80 14.91 -0.95
CA ARG A 51 8.13 14.35 -0.72
C ARG A 51 8.16 13.68 0.64
N ALA A 52 8.33 12.35 0.64
CA ALA A 52 8.29 11.59 1.88
C ALA A 52 9.38 12.00 2.89
N VAL A 53 9.00 12.17 4.15
CA VAL A 53 9.87 12.53 5.27
C VAL A 53 10.59 11.30 5.85
N GLY A 54 11.50 11.51 6.81
CA GLY A 54 12.33 10.45 7.39
C GLY A 54 11.52 9.28 7.99
N GLU A 55 10.43 9.58 8.71
CA GLU A 55 9.57 8.56 9.30
C GLU A 55 8.82 7.73 8.25
N GLU A 56 8.23 8.39 7.25
CA GLU A 56 7.52 7.72 6.16
C GLU A 56 8.45 6.78 5.37
N ARG A 57 9.71 7.17 5.18
CA ARG A 57 10.75 6.30 4.58
C ARG A 57 11.13 5.15 5.51
N ALA A 58 11.18 5.39 6.82
CA ALA A 58 11.45 4.34 7.81
C ALA A 58 10.35 3.27 7.79
N TRP A 59 9.08 3.66 7.68
CA TRP A 59 7.97 2.72 7.45
C TRP A 59 8.12 1.93 6.16
N GLY A 60 8.46 2.59 5.04
CA GLY A 60 8.75 1.92 3.78
C GLY A 60 9.87 0.87 3.89
N LYS A 61 10.97 1.19 4.59
CA LYS A 61 12.07 0.24 4.86
C LYS A 61 11.63 -0.93 5.74
N ARG A 62 10.81 -0.67 6.77
CA ARG A 62 10.25 -1.73 7.64
C ARG A 62 9.40 -2.71 6.83
N LEU A 63 8.56 -2.20 5.94
CA LEU A 63 7.74 -3.02 5.04
C LEU A 63 8.59 -3.80 4.03
N ALA A 64 9.59 -3.16 3.40
CA ALA A 64 10.49 -3.83 2.47
C ALA A 64 11.20 -5.03 3.12
N ARG A 65 11.68 -4.89 4.36
CA ARG A 65 12.26 -5.98 5.14
C ARG A 65 11.24 -7.08 5.46
N ARG A 66 10.02 -6.69 5.86
CA ARG A 66 8.94 -7.66 6.12
C ARG A 66 8.58 -8.49 4.90
N PHE A 67 8.73 -7.91 3.71
CA PHE A 67 8.47 -8.58 2.43
C PHE A 67 9.70 -9.29 1.85
N GLY A 68 10.88 -9.17 2.46
CA GLY A 68 12.12 -9.78 1.98
C GLY A 68 12.63 -9.19 0.65
N VAL A 69 12.40 -7.90 0.41
CA VAL A 69 12.76 -7.19 -0.84
C VAL A 69 13.67 -5.99 -0.60
N GLU A 70 14.20 -5.83 0.61
CA GLU A 70 15.00 -4.68 1.04
C GLU A 70 16.24 -4.43 0.19
N ASN A 71 16.84 -5.48 -0.38
CA ASN A 71 18.04 -5.37 -1.22
C ASN A 71 17.76 -4.68 -2.57
N SER A 72 16.50 -4.66 -3.00
CA SER A 72 16.05 -4.10 -4.27
C SER A 72 15.13 -2.88 -4.10
N TYR A 73 14.98 -2.41 -2.86
CA TYR A 73 14.08 -1.33 -2.48
C TYR A 73 14.76 0.03 -2.50
N ASP A 74 14.13 1.01 -3.16
CA ASP A 74 14.52 2.41 -3.18
C ASP A 74 13.60 3.23 -2.27
N ASP A 75 14.15 3.84 -1.22
CA ASP A 75 13.38 4.59 -0.21
C ASP A 75 12.97 6.00 -0.65
N GLN A 76 13.49 6.52 -1.77
CA GLN A 76 13.04 7.81 -2.32
C GLN A 76 11.80 7.62 -3.17
N SER A 77 11.77 6.54 -3.95
CA SER A 77 10.69 6.25 -4.90
C SER A 77 9.68 5.23 -4.37
N PHE A 78 9.99 4.55 -3.25
CA PHE A 78 9.21 3.44 -2.68
C PHE A 78 9.05 2.26 -3.64
N THR A 79 10.01 2.09 -4.55
CA THR A 79 9.95 1.07 -5.61
C THR A 79 10.84 -0.11 -5.29
N VAL A 80 10.38 -1.29 -5.69
CA VAL A 80 11.18 -2.51 -5.75
C VAL A 80 11.33 -2.86 -7.22
N LYS A 81 12.54 -2.70 -7.77
CA LYS A 81 12.75 -2.74 -9.22
C LYS A 81 12.77 -4.17 -9.79
N VAL A 82 13.14 -5.17 -8.99
CA VAL A 82 13.29 -6.56 -9.43
C VAL A 82 12.75 -7.51 -8.39
N ASN A 83 12.16 -8.63 -8.82
CA ASN A 83 11.65 -9.70 -7.98
C ASN A 83 10.65 -9.23 -6.89
N GLY A 84 9.94 -8.13 -7.14
CA GLY A 84 9.03 -7.52 -6.16
C GLY A 84 7.64 -8.14 -6.12
N GLN A 85 7.25 -8.87 -7.17
CA GLN A 85 5.92 -9.46 -7.35
C GLN A 85 5.71 -10.80 -6.61
N SER A 86 6.55 -11.14 -5.63
CA SER A 86 6.35 -12.31 -4.77
C SER A 86 5.37 -12.02 -3.62
N GLY A 87 4.06 -11.95 -3.91
CA GLY A 87 3.03 -11.65 -2.90
C GLY A 87 2.64 -10.17 -2.87
N PHE A 88 2.19 -9.66 -4.01
CA PHE A 88 1.63 -8.32 -4.18
C PHE A 88 0.10 -8.40 -4.22
N LEU A 89 -0.55 -7.25 -4.04
CA LEU A 89 -1.98 -7.16 -4.28
C LEU A 89 -2.22 -7.07 -5.79
N ASP A 90 -2.73 -8.16 -6.35
CA ASP A 90 -3.17 -8.24 -7.73
C ASP A 90 -4.68 -7.97 -7.79
N HIS A 91 -5.05 -6.75 -8.14
CA HIS A 91 -6.45 -6.34 -8.27
C HIS A 91 -6.63 -5.47 -9.51
N GLU A 92 -7.57 -5.87 -10.34
CA GLU A 92 -8.04 -5.09 -11.47
C GLU A 92 -9.31 -4.33 -11.09
N THR A 93 -9.33 -3.02 -11.38
CA THR A 93 -10.50 -2.20 -11.12
C THR A 93 -11.46 -2.24 -12.29
N LEU A 94 -12.76 -2.22 -11.99
CA LEU A 94 -13.82 -2.08 -13.00
C LEU A 94 -13.99 -0.63 -13.49
N LYS A 95 -13.27 0.32 -12.88
CA LYS A 95 -13.37 1.75 -13.18
C LYS A 95 -11.99 2.39 -13.40
N PRO A 96 -11.22 1.92 -14.40
CA PRO A 96 -9.87 2.44 -14.65
C PRO A 96 -9.84 3.95 -14.93
N GLU A 97 -10.92 4.50 -15.46
CA GLU A 97 -11.11 5.93 -15.72
C GLU A 97 -11.14 6.80 -14.47
N LYS A 98 -11.31 6.20 -13.27
CA LYS A 98 -11.29 6.90 -11.99
C LYS A 98 -9.92 6.92 -11.33
N ILE A 99 -8.93 6.23 -11.90
CA ILE A 99 -7.57 6.28 -11.40
C ILE A 99 -6.96 7.61 -11.85
N ASP A 100 -6.50 8.40 -10.89
CA ASP A 100 -5.82 9.65 -11.16
C ASP A 100 -4.56 9.42 -12.02
N ALA A 101 -4.32 10.31 -12.98
CA ALA A 101 -3.22 10.18 -13.93
C ALA A 101 -1.84 10.27 -13.24
N ASP A 102 -1.71 11.12 -12.23
CA ASP A 102 -0.46 11.28 -11.49
C ASP A 102 -0.19 10.06 -10.61
N VAL A 103 -1.24 9.48 -10.01
CA VAL A 103 -1.12 8.19 -9.31
C VAL A 103 -0.69 7.10 -10.28
N SER A 104 -1.30 7.02 -11.47
CA SER A 104 -0.92 6.04 -12.49
C SER A 104 0.55 6.20 -12.93
N ALA A 105 1.03 7.43 -13.09
CA ALA A 105 2.39 7.74 -13.51
C ALA A 105 3.46 7.26 -12.50
N GLN A 106 3.13 7.22 -11.20
CA GLN A 106 4.01 6.66 -10.17
C GLN A 106 4.32 5.18 -10.42
N PHE A 107 3.31 4.42 -10.87
CA PHE A 107 3.47 3.00 -11.18
C PHE A 107 4.20 2.79 -12.49
N VAL A 108 3.87 3.55 -13.54
CA VAL A 108 4.54 3.41 -14.86
C VAL A 108 6.05 3.55 -14.75
N THR A 109 6.54 4.49 -13.93
CA THR A 109 7.97 4.68 -13.73
C THR A 109 8.58 3.59 -12.84
N ALA A 110 7.85 3.19 -11.81
CA ALA A 110 8.30 2.19 -10.84
C ALA A 110 8.39 0.76 -11.40
N THR A 111 7.50 0.40 -12.33
CA THR A 111 7.31 -0.98 -12.81
C THR A 111 7.83 -1.21 -14.22
N LYS A 112 8.66 -0.30 -14.76
CA LYS A 112 9.30 -0.48 -16.09
C LYS A 112 10.14 -1.74 -16.20
N ALA A 113 10.70 -2.20 -15.09
CA ALA A 113 11.39 -3.48 -15.01
C ALA A 113 10.36 -4.61 -14.83
N LYS A 114 10.53 -5.71 -15.58
CA LYS A 114 9.74 -6.94 -15.38
C LYS A 114 9.77 -7.30 -13.90
N SER A 115 8.60 -7.50 -13.28
CA SER A 115 8.41 -7.80 -11.84
C SER A 115 8.56 -6.64 -10.83
N GLY A 116 8.55 -5.38 -11.28
CA GLY A 116 8.57 -4.23 -10.38
C GLY A 116 7.26 -4.05 -9.59
N VAL A 117 7.37 -3.53 -8.37
CA VAL A 117 6.22 -3.10 -7.54
C VAL A 117 6.52 -1.79 -6.83
N VAL A 118 5.47 -1.10 -6.41
CA VAL A 118 5.55 0.00 -5.45
C VAL A 118 5.09 -0.52 -4.09
N ILE A 119 5.86 -0.25 -3.04
CA ILE A 119 5.39 -0.44 -1.66
C ILE A 119 4.61 0.82 -1.29
N VAL A 120 3.32 0.66 -1.05
CA VAL A 120 2.47 1.76 -0.59
C VAL A 120 2.05 1.47 0.83
N HIS A 121 2.02 2.50 1.66
CA HIS A 121 1.50 2.44 3.02
C HIS A 121 0.66 3.67 3.35
N GLY A 122 -0.16 3.56 4.38
CA GLY A 122 -0.94 4.66 4.94
C GLY A 122 -1.45 4.31 6.32
N TRP A 123 -2.19 5.24 6.90
CA TRP A 123 -2.66 5.13 8.28
C TRP A 123 -4.14 4.80 8.33
N THR A 124 -4.51 4.04 9.36
CA THR A 124 -5.88 3.95 9.84
C THR A 124 -5.91 4.35 11.30
N MET A 125 -6.70 5.37 11.61
CA MET A 125 -6.89 5.82 12.99
C MET A 125 -7.67 4.76 13.78
N ALA A 126 -7.43 4.64 15.09
CA ALA A 126 -8.14 3.67 15.93
C ALA A 126 -9.68 3.73 15.76
N GLU A 127 -10.26 4.94 15.73
CA GLU A 127 -11.70 5.14 15.51
C GLU A 127 -12.21 4.62 14.15
N SER A 128 -11.38 4.75 13.13
CA SER A 128 -11.69 4.25 11.77
C SER A 128 -11.51 2.74 11.72
N LEU A 129 -10.47 2.21 12.35
CA LEU A 129 -10.20 0.78 12.44
C LEU A 129 -11.34 0.04 13.14
N VAL A 130 -11.91 0.61 14.20
CA VAL A 130 -13.13 0.09 14.85
C VAL A 130 -14.29 -0.02 13.87
N LYS A 131 -14.46 0.94 12.94
CA LYS A 131 -15.54 0.88 11.93
C LYS A 131 -15.23 -0.13 10.81
N LEU A 132 -13.98 -0.24 10.41
CA LEU A 132 -13.52 -1.09 9.31
C LEU A 132 -13.42 -2.58 9.70
N GLY A 133 -13.03 -2.87 10.95
CA GLY A 133 -12.82 -4.23 11.47
C GLY A 133 -14.01 -4.83 12.21
N LYS A 134 -15.13 -4.11 12.36
CA LYS A 134 -16.41 -4.63 12.88
C LYS A 134 -17.03 -5.56 11.83
N HIS A 135 -16.59 -6.80 11.80
CA HIS A 135 -17.13 -7.89 11.00
C HIS A 135 -17.44 -9.08 11.88
#